data_AF-A0A183J8L4-F1
#
_entry.id   AF-A0A183J8L4-F1
#
_cell.length_a   1.000
_cell.length_b   1.000
_cell.length_c   1.000
_cell.angle_alpha   90.00
_cell.angle_beta   90.00
_cell.angle_gamma   90.00
#
_symmetry.space_group_name_H-M   'P 1'
#
loop_
_entity.id
_entity.type
_entity.pdbx_description
1 polymer ?
#
loop_
_entity_poly.entity_id
_entity_poly.type
_entity_poly.pdbx_seq_one_letter_code
_entity_poly.pdbx_strand_id
1 'polypeptide(L)'
;MNFFRGAEYQRFSNATGKEPLTYYDMNLSAQDHQNLFTCEADTGKPEYEIMMVAWRERDPNLRVERMLKRALKAADVNYKKCHSSQNFSSPAEEALHKRDTNVLIYIRRRLAMCARRLGKLKEAVKAMRDLIKEFPMLNVMNIHENLIEALLAMQAYADAQAVLARYDEFSLPKSATICYTAALLKARIVSER
;
A
#
# COMPACT_ATOMS: atom_id res chain seq x y z
N MET A 1 9.19 17.88 8.33
CA MET A 1 10.28 16.88 8.38
C MET A 1 9.64 15.54 8.69
N ASN A 2 9.60 14.63 7.72
CA ASN A 2 8.69 13.49 7.71
C ASN A 2 9.30 12.23 8.35
N PHE A 3 9.08 12.08 9.66
CA PHE A 3 8.69 10.86 10.38
C PHE A 3 9.48 9.54 10.21
N PHE A 4 9.91 9.01 11.36
CA PHE A 4 10.43 7.66 11.55
C PHE A 4 9.30 6.61 11.59
N ARG A 5 9.24 5.80 10.53
CA ARG A 5 8.67 4.45 10.30
C ARG A 5 7.83 3.83 11.44
N GLY A 6 6.52 3.66 11.23
CA GLY A 6 5.57 3.13 12.21
C GLY A 6 5.93 1.78 12.88
N ALA A 7 6.66 0.88 12.19
CA ALA A 7 7.13 -0.37 12.82
C ALA A 7 8.34 -0.15 13.76
N GLU A 8 9.28 0.71 13.38
CA GLU A 8 10.42 1.10 14.22
C GLU A 8 9.98 2.04 15.34
N TYR A 9 9.00 2.90 15.06
CA TYR A 9 8.25 3.67 16.05
C TYR A 9 7.65 2.76 17.10
N GLN A 10 6.92 1.71 16.68
CA GLN A 10 6.30 0.80 17.63
C GLN A 10 7.36 0.11 18.48
N ARG A 11 8.48 -0.30 17.88
CA ARG A 11 9.61 -0.88 18.63
C ARG A 11 10.24 0.12 19.58
N PHE A 12 10.53 1.35 19.13
CA PHE A 12 11.11 2.41 19.93
C PHE A 12 10.17 2.81 21.07
N SER A 13 8.89 2.98 20.80
CA SER A 13 7.86 3.29 21.80
C SER A 13 7.72 2.15 22.80
N ASN A 14 7.67 0.89 22.35
CA ASN A 14 7.67 -0.28 23.22
C ASN A 14 8.94 -0.38 24.09
N ALA A 15 10.10 0.01 23.54
CA ALA A 15 11.38 -0.09 24.23
C ALA A 15 11.65 1.07 25.18
N THR A 16 11.17 2.27 24.88
CA THR A 16 11.55 3.51 25.58
C THR A 16 10.38 4.18 26.32
N GLY A 17 9.14 3.79 26.04
CA GLY A 17 7.93 4.45 26.53
C GLY A 17 7.73 5.87 25.99
N LYS A 18 8.60 6.34 25.08
CA LYS A 18 8.55 7.68 24.52
C LYS A 18 7.81 7.66 23.18
N GLU A 19 7.10 8.74 22.90
CA GLU A 19 6.39 8.96 21.64
C GLU A 19 7.34 9.70 20.66
N PRO A 20 7.88 9.06 19.61
CA PRO A 20 8.87 9.70 18.75
C PRO A 20 8.29 10.67 17.69
N LEU A 21 7.11 11.29 17.93
CA LEU A 21 6.34 12.29 17.15
C LEU A 21 5.16 11.81 16.25
N THR A 22 4.22 12.74 16.03
CA THR A 22 2.74 12.66 16.01
C THR A 22 2.00 12.50 14.66
N TYR A 23 0.80 11.88 14.71
CA TYR A 23 -0.46 11.96 13.90
C TYR A 23 -0.46 12.00 12.35
N TYR A 24 0.65 12.28 11.67
CA TYR A 24 0.66 12.56 10.22
C TYR A 24 0.54 11.33 9.30
N ASP A 25 0.79 10.12 9.82
CA ASP A 25 0.86 8.89 9.04
C ASP A 25 -0.49 8.39 8.50
N MET A 26 -1.63 8.92 8.98
CA MET A 26 -2.96 8.51 8.49
C MET A 26 -3.40 9.21 7.20
N ASN A 27 -2.79 10.35 6.82
CA ASN A 27 -3.32 11.21 5.76
C ASN A 27 -2.99 10.76 4.33
N LEU A 28 -1.92 9.98 4.12
CA LEU A 28 -1.51 9.54 2.77
C LEU A 28 -2.50 8.54 2.13
N SER A 29 -3.07 7.63 2.92
CA SER A 29 -4.09 6.70 2.39
C SER A 29 -5.44 7.37 2.11
N ALA A 30 -5.69 8.54 2.73
CA ALA A 30 -6.92 9.31 2.59
C ALA A 30 -6.95 10.06 1.27
N GLN A 31 -5.82 10.63 0.87
CA GLN A 31 -5.68 11.29 -0.43
C GLN A 31 -5.85 10.30 -1.59
N ASP A 32 -5.22 9.11 -1.51
CA ASP A 32 -5.41 8.06 -2.52
C ASP A 32 -6.87 7.57 -2.58
N HIS A 33 -7.53 7.45 -1.42
CA HIS A 33 -8.94 7.07 -1.37
C HIS A 33 -9.82 8.14 -2.01
N GLN A 34 -9.59 9.41 -1.69
CA GLN A 34 -10.31 10.53 -2.29
C GLN A 34 -10.08 10.56 -3.80
N ASN A 35 -8.85 10.44 -4.27
CA ASN A 35 -8.54 10.47 -5.70
C ASN A 35 -9.20 9.33 -6.49
N LEU A 36 -9.33 8.14 -5.90
CA LEU A 36 -9.90 6.96 -6.58
C LEU A 36 -11.41 6.82 -6.42
N PHE A 37 -12.00 7.38 -5.35
CA PHE A 37 -13.41 7.16 -4.98
C PHE A 37 -14.20 8.48 -4.78
N THR A 38 -13.86 9.56 -5.50
CA THR A 38 -14.64 10.82 -5.46
C THR A 38 -15.38 11.15 -6.76
N CYS A 39 -15.25 10.32 -7.81
CA CYS A 39 -15.97 10.57 -9.05
C CYS A 39 -17.43 10.12 -8.94
N GLU A 40 -18.38 11.00 -9.24
CA GLU A 40 -19.82 10.68 -9.26
C GLU A 40 -20.14 9.49 -10.19
N ALA A 41 -19.31 9.26 -11.22
CA ALA A 41 -19.43 8.14 -12.16
C ALA A 41 -19.21 6.75 -11.53
N ASP A 42 -18.69 6.68 -10.30
CA ASP A 42 -18.52 5.43 -9.57
C ASP A 42 -19.67 5.11 -8.60
N THR A 43 -20.64 6.03 -8.46
CA THR A 43 -21.83 5.83 -7.62
C THR A 43 -22.59 4.58 -8.09
N GLY A 44 -22.98 3.73 -7.13
CA GLY A 44 -23.72 2.49 -7.42
C GLY A 44 -22.84 1.30 -7.86
N LYS A 45 -21.52 1.48 -8.04
CA LYS A 45 -20.61 0.35 -8.24
C LYS A 45 -20.38 -0.39 -6.91
N PRO A 46 -20.55 -1.72 -6.83
CA PRO A 46 -20.47 -2.44 -5.56
C PRO A 46 -19.15 -2.25 -4.81
N GLU A 47 -18.02 -2.26 -5.50
CA GLU A 47 -16.70 -2.04 -4.91
C GLU A 47 -16.52 -0.62 -4.38
N TYR A 48 -17.15 0.37 -5.00
CA TYR A 48 -17.14 1.76 -4.54
C TYR A 48 -17.88 1.88 -3.20
N GLU A 49 -19.14 1.43 -3.16
CA GLU A 49 -19.99 1.52 -1.97
C GLU A 49 -19.37 0.79 -0.77
N ILE A 50 -18.84 -0.41 -1.00
CA ILE A 50 -18.18 -1.19 0.06
C ILE A 50 -16.93 -0.47 0.56
N MET A 51 -16.14 0.14 -0.33
CA MET A 51 -14.90 0.82 0.05
C MET A 51 -15.15 2.10 0.84
N MET A 52 -16.23 2.83 0.56
CA MET A 52 -16.64 4.00 1.34
C MET A 52 -16.98 3.64 2.78
N VAL A 53 -17.61 2.49 3.00
CA VAL A 53 -17.88 1.95 4.34
C VAL A 53 -16.60 1.43 4.99
N ALA A 54 -15.80 0.64 4.26
CA ALA A 54 -14.54 0.07 4.74
C ALA A 54 -13.54 1.14 5.22
N TRP A 55 -13.55 2.29 4.55
CA TRP A 55 -12.71 3.43 4.90
C TRP A 55 -12.99 3.93 6.32
N ARG A 56 -14.28 4.08 6.67
CA ARG A 56 -14.75 4.63 7.94
C ARG A 56 -14.69 3.62 9.10
N GLU A 57 -14.60 2.33 8.83
CA GLU A 57 -14.52 1.26 9.83
C GLU A 57 -13.25 1.39 10.69
N ARG A 58 -13.35 1.56 12.01
CA ARG A 58 -12.16 1.76 12.86
C ARG A 58 -11.48 0.44 13.24
N ASP A 59 -12.20 -0.68 13.28
CA ASP A 59 -11.67 -1.98 13.65
C ASP A 59 -10.88 -2.63 12.49
N PRO A 60 -9.57 -2.93 12.66
CA PRO A 60 -8.75 -3.55 11.63
C PRO A 60 -9.21 -4.95 11.20
N ASN A 61 -9.72 -5.77 12.12
CA ASN A 61 -10.22 -7.12 11.81
C ASN A 61 -11.49 -7.01 10.96
N LEU A 62 -12.43 -6.16 11.37
CA LEU A 62 -13.70 -5.99 10.63
C LEU A 62 -13.46 -5.37 9.25
N ARG A 63 -12.54 -4.40 9.16
CA ARG A 63 -12.13 -3.81 7.89
C ARG A 63 -11.58 -4.86 6.93
N VAL A 64 -10.73 -5.78 7.38
CA VAL A 64 -10.15 -6.86 6.54
C VAL A 64 -11.17 -7.92 6.19
N GLU A 65 -11.80 -8.51 7.20
CA GLU A 65 -12.57 -9.74 7.06
C GLU A 65 -13.86 -9.51 6.28
N ARG A 66 -14.56 -8.42 6.59
CA ARG A 66 -15.91 -8.19 6.06
C ARG A 66 -15.91 -7.23 4.88
N MET A 67 -15.14 -6.15 4.92
CA MET A 67 -15.31 -5.07 3.94
C MET A 67 -14.31 -5.16 2.78
N LEU A 68 -13.01 -5.23 3.06
CA LEU A 68 -11.99 -5.24 2.00
C LEU A 68 -12.00 -6.52 1.16
N LYS A 69 -12.26 -7.69 1.75
CA LYS A 69 -12.40 -8.95 0.99
C LYS A 69 -13.61 -8.95 0.05
N ARG A 70 -14.73 -8.33 0.47
CA ARG A 70 -15.92 -8.19 -0.39
C ARG A 70 -15.68 -7.19 -1.52
N ALA A 71 -15.03 -6.06 -1.21
CA ALA A 71 -14.63 -5.09 -2.22
C ALA A 71 -13.68 -5.70 -3.26
N LEU A 72 -12.71 -6.53 -2.81
CA LEU A 72 -11.79 -7.23 -3.71
C LEU A 72 -12.54 -8.14 -4.67
N LYS A 73 -13.49 -8.95 -4.17
CA LYS A 73 -14.29 -9.83 -5.02
C LYS A 73 -15.07 -9.06 -6.08
N ALA A 74 -15.63 -7.91 -5.74
CA ALA A 74 -16.32 -7.05 -6.70
C ALA A 74 -15.35 -6.45 -7.74
N ALA A 75 -14.21 -5.92 -7.29
CA ALA A 75 -13.19 -5.36 -8.17
C ALA A 75 -12.58 -6.39 -9.13
N ASP A 76 -12.34 -7.63 -8.67
CA ASP A 76 -11.82 -8.72 -9.50
C ASP A 76 -12.77 -9.08 -10.64
N VAL A 77 -14.08 -9.06 -10.40
CA VAL A 77 -15.09 -9.33 -11.44
C VAL A 77 -15.04 -8.25 -12.53
N ASN A 78 -14.97 -6.98 -12.13
CA ASN A 78 -14.90 -5.86 -13.07
C ASN A 78 -13.58 -5.87 -13.86
N TYR A 79 -12.45 -6.07 -13.17
CA TYR A 79 -11.14 -6.19 -13.81
C TYR A 79 -11.10 -7.33 -14.85
N LYS A 80 -11.57 -8.53 -14.50
CA LYS A 80 -11.61 -9.66 -15.43
C LYS A 80 -12.47 -9.39 -16.65
N LYS A 81 -13.65 -8.77 -16.46
CA LYS A 81 -14.56 -8.42 -17.55
C LYS A 81 -13.91 -7.45 -18.54
N CYS A 82 -13.23 -6.43 -18.04
CA CYS A 82 -12.51 -5.46 -18.88
C CYS A 82 -11.25 -6.06 -19.52
N HIS A 83 -10.55 -6.97 -18.83
CA HIS A 83 -9.32 -7.57 -19.31
C HIS A 83 -9.55 -8.65 -20.39
N SER A 84 -10.68 -9.37 -20.34
CA SER A 84 -11.07 -10.31 -21.41
C SER A 84 -11.48 -9.61 -22.71
N SER A 85 -11.90 -8.36 -22.63
CA SER A 85 -12.25 -7.52 -23.79
C SER A 85 -11.00 -6.81 -24.32
N GLN A 86 -10.10 -7.54 -24.98
CA GLN A 86 -8.82 -6.97 -25.47
C GLN A 86 -8.95 -6.02 -26.68
N ASN A 87 -10.13 -5.88 -27.27
CA ASN A 87 -10.38 -4.91 -28.35
C ASN A 87 -10.84 -3.59 -27.76
N PHE A 88 -9.91 -2.80 -27.19
CA PHE A 88 -10.18 -1.41 -26.78
C PHE A 88 -10.52 -0.60 -28.02
N SER A 89 -11.81 -0.46 -28.31
CA SER A 89 -12.30 0.14 -29.56
C SER A 89 -12.61 1.63 -29.36
N SER A 90 -12.67 2.09 -28.10
CA SER A 90 -12.95 3.48 -27.75
C SER A 90 -12.10 4.01 -26.58
N PRO A 91 -11.82 5.33 -26.53
CA PRO A 91 -11.16 5.97 -25.38
C PRO A 91 -11.88 5.79 -24.04
N ALA A 92 -13.20 5.59 -24.07
CA ALA A 92 -14.01 5.36 -22.86
C ALA A 92 -13.72 3.97 -22.24
N GLU A 93 -13.51 2.95 -23.06
CA GLU A 93 -13.17 1.59 -22.60
C GLU A 93 -11.76 1.54 -22.01
N GLU A 94 -10.81 2.27 -22.59
CA GLU A 94 -9.44 2.39 -22.06
C GLU A 94 -9.45 3.09 -20.69
N ALA A 95 -10.19 4.19 -20.57
CA ALA A 95 -10.36 4.91 -19.30
C ALA A 95 -10.99 4.03 -18.22
N LEU A 96 -12.01 3.24 -18.57
CA LEU A 96 -12.66 2.30 -17.66
C LEU A 96 -11.71 1.18 -17.21
N HIS A 97 -10.95 0.61 -18.14
CA HIS A 97 -9.96 -0.44 -17.84
C HIS A 97 -8.87 0.07 -16.88
N LYS A 98 -8.36 1.28 -17.12
CA LYS A 98 -7.39 1.93 -16.24
C LYS A 98 -7.97 2.16 -14.84
N ARG A 99 -9.23 2.62 -14.76
CA ARG A 99 -9.94 2.81 -13.48
C ARG A 99 -10.07 1.49 -12.72
N ASP A 100 -10.58 0.44 -13.36
CA ASP A 100 -10.82 -0.85 -12.70
C ASP A 100 -9.51 -1.51 -12.23
N THR A 101 -8.45 -1.37 -13.03
CA THR A 101 -7.09 -1.79 -12.65
C THR A 101 -6.60 -1.03 -11.41
N ASN A 102 -6.76 0.30 -11.39
CA ASN A 102 -6.35 1.13 -10.25
C ASN A 102 -7.13 0.79 -8.98
N VAL A 103 -8.44 0.56 -9.08
CA VAL A 103 -9.29 0.19 -7.94
C VAL A 103 -8.89 -1.18 -7.39
N LEU A 104 -8.66 -2.17 -8.25
CA LEU A 104 -8.20 -3.50 -7.85
C LEU A 104 -6.88 -3.42 -7.06
N ILE A 105 -5.88 -2.74 -7.61
CA ILE A 105 -4.57 -2.59 -6.97
C ILE A 105 -4.70 -1.86 -5.64
N TYR A 106 -5.51 -0.80 -5.57
CA TYR A 106 -5.75 -0.08 -4.34
C TYR A 106 -6.32 -0.98 -3.24
N ILE A 107 -7.36 -1.76 -3.54
CA ILE A 107 -8.00 -2.66 -2.58
C ILE A 107 -7.01 -3.74 -2.11
N ARG A 108 -6.24 -4.34 -3.02
CA ARG A 108 -5.20 -5.33 -2.69
C ARG A 108 -4.11 -4.73 -1.81
N ARG A 109 -3.64 -3.51 -2.11
CA ARG A 109 -2.68 -2.77 -1.28
C ARG A 109 -3.24 -2.54 0.12
N ARG A 110 -4.50 -2.11 0.24
CA ARG A 110 -5.17 -1.90 1.54
C ARG A 110 -5.30 -3.19 2.35
N LEU A 111 -5.61 -4.32 1.71
CA LEU A 111 -5.64 -5.63 2.36
C LEU A 111 -4.27 -5.99 2.94
N ALA A 112 -3.20 -5.81 2.16
CA ALA A 112 -1.84 -6.09 2.59
C ALA A 112 -1.40 -5.17 3.74
N MET A 113 -1.75 -3.88 3.71
CA MET A 113 -1.51 -2.96 4.83
C MET A 113 -2.23 -3.40 6.10
N CYS A 114 -3.46 -3.89 5.99
CA CYS A 114 -4.21 -4.35 7.16
C CYS A 114 -3.69 -5.70 7.68
N ALA A 115 -3.30 -6.63 6.79
CA ALA A 115 -2.63 -7.87 7.17
C ALA A 115 -1.36 -7.59 8.00
N ARG A 116 -0.57 -6.58 7.60
CA ARG A 116 0.58 -6.11 8.38
C ARG A 116 0.18 -5.61 9.77
N ARG A 117 -0.87 -4.78 9.86
CA ARG A 117 -1.39 -4.28 11.15
C ARG A 117 -1.88 -5.39 12.07
N LEU A 118 -2.37 -6.50 11.52
CA LEU A 118 -2.79 -7.69 12.26
C LEU A 118 -1.62 -8.63 12.59
N GLY A 119 -0.36 -8.24 12.33
CA GLY A 119 0.81 -9.07 12.59
C GLY A 119 1.05 -10.19 11.56
N LYS A 120 0.24 -10.28 10.50
CA LYS A 120 0.39 -11.27 9.42
C LYS A 120 1.43 -10.82 8.41
N LEU A 121 2.65 -10.61 8.88
CA LEU A 121 3.70 -9.92 8.13
C LEU A 121 4.11 -10.65 6.85
N LYS A 122 4.20 -11.99 6.88
CA LYS A 122 4.52 -12.82 5.70
C LYS A 122 3.45 -12.69 4.60
N GLU A 123 2.18 -12.67 4.98
CA GLU A 123 1.06 -12.48 4.05
C GLU A 123 1.12 -11.08 3.42
N ALA A 124 1.40 -10.05 4.23
CA ALA A 124 1.54 -8.68 3.75
C ALA A 124 2.69 -8.53 2.74
N VAL A 125 3.88 -9.06 3.06
CA VAL A 125 5.04 -9.03 2.16
C VAL A 125 4.74 -9.76 0.85
N LYS A 126 4.14 -10.95 0.92
CA LYS A 126 3.76 -11.72 -0.28
C LYS A 126 2.81 -10.91 -1.16
N ALA A 127 1.72 -10.39 -0.59
CA ALA A 127 0.74 -9.62 -1.33
C ALA A 127 1.33 -8.37 -2.01
N MET A 128 2.25 -7.65 -1.34
CA MET A 128 2.93 -6.50 -1.94
C MET A 128 3.88 -6.90 -3.08
N ARG A 129 4.64 -8.01 -2.93
CA ARG A 129 5.52 -8.53 -4.00
C ARG A 129 4.71 -9.01 -5.21
N ASP A 130 3.59 -9.68 -4.98
CA ASP A 130 2.69 -10.13 -6.05
C ASP A 130 2.15 -8.93 -6.84
N LEU A 131 1.71 -7.86 -6.15
CA LEU A 131 1.29 -6.62 -6.80
C LEU A 131 2.38 -5.97 -7.65
N ILE A 132 3.61 -5.87 -7.14
CA ILE A 132 4.75 -5.30 -7.88
C ILE A 132 5.05 -6.13 -9.13
N LYS A 133 4.97 -7.46 -9.03
CA LYS A 133 5.23 -8.37 -10.15
C LYS A 133 4.13 -8.27 -11.22
N GLU A 134 2.88 -8.17 -10.81
CA GLU A 134 1.72 -8.14 -11.69
C GLU A 134 1.53 -6.78 -12.36
N PHE A 135 1.94 -5.69 -11.70
CA PHE A 135 1.75 -4.31 -12.17
C PHE A 135 3.05 -3.48 -12.10
N PRO A 136 4.10 -3.84 -12.85
CA PRO A 136 5.44 -3.25 -12.72
C PRO A 136 5.53 -1.77 -13.15
N MET A 137 4.63 -1.32 -14.03
CA MET A 137 4.62 0.07 -14.55
C MET A 137 3.85 1.05 -13.66
N LEU A 138 3.23 0.59 -12.57
CA LEU A 138 2.34 1.38 -11.71
C LEU A 138 3.01 1.75 -10.37
N ASN A 139 4.21 2.31 -10.44
CA ASN A 139 4.95 2.91 -9.31
C ASN A 139 4.14 3.98 -8.53
N VAL A 140 2.96 4.36 -9.02
CA VAL A 140 2.08 5.44 -8.57
C VAL A 140 1.48 5.21 -7.17
N MET A 141 1.42 3.98 -6.65
CA MET A 141 0.73 3.69 -5.38
C MET A 141 1.64 3.41 -4.18
N ASN A 142 2.90 3.84 -4.19
CA ASN A 142 3.81 3.69 -3.04
C ASN A 142 3.88 2.23 -2.50
N ILE A 143 3.65 1.24 -3.36
CA ILE A 143 3.56 -0.19 -2.99
C ILE A 143 4.90 -0.65 -2.44
N HIS A 144 6.00 -0.18 -3.04
CA HIS A 144 7.35 -0.41 -2.56
C HIS A 144 7.56 0.14 -1.15
N GLU A 145 7.07 1.35 -0.84
CA GLU A 145 7.18 1.89 0.53
C GLU A 145 6.43 1.03 1.54
N ASN A 146 5.22 0.56 1.19
CA ASN A 146 4.47 -0.35 2.05
C ASN A 146 5.15 -1.73 2.20
N LEU A 147 5.83 -2.20 1.16
CA LEU A 147 6.67 -3.39 1.24
C LEU A 147 7.83 -3.18 2.22
N ILE A 148 8.53 -2.04 2.15
CA ILE A 148 9.65 -1.79 3.07
C ILE A 148 9.14 -1.70 4.52
N GLU A 149 7.97 -1.10 4.77
CA GLU A 149 7.34 -1.10 6.10
C GLU A 149 7.05 -2.52 6.62
N ALA A 150 6.59 -3.43 5.76
CA ALA A 150 6.37 -4.82 6.13
C ALA A 150 7.68 -5.57 6.40
N LEU A 151 8.72 -5.33 5.59
CA LEU A 151 10.03 -5.95 5.74
C LEU A 151 10.72 -5.50 7.03
N LEU A 152 10.64 -4.21 7.37
CA LEU A 152 11.13 -3.74 8.67
C LEU A 152 10.39 -4.37 9.84
N ALA A 153 9.06 -4.49 9.77
CA ALA A 153 8.30 -5.11 10.84
C ALA A 153 8.80 -6.55 11.10
N MET A 154 9.25 -7.25 10.05
CA MET A 154 9.89 -8.57 10.12
C MET A 154 11.38 -8.55 10.49
N GLN A 155 11.99 -7.37 10.64
CA GLN A 155 13.44 -7.19 10.78
C GLN A 155 14.25 -7.75 9.60
N ALA A 156 13.62 -7.85 8.42
CA ALA A 156 14.25 -8.28 7.18
C ALA A 156 15.01 -7.11 6.55
N TYR A 157 16.06 -6.62 7.22
CA TYR A 157 16.79 -5.41 6.82
C TYR A 157 17.52 -5.57 5.47
N ALA A 158 18.04 -6.76 5.19
CA ALA A 158 18.67 -7.06 3.90
C ALA A 158 17.69 -6.93 2.72
N ASP A 159 16.47 -7.45 2.89
CA ASP A 159 15.40 -7.30 1.90
C ASP A 159 14.97 -5.83 1.75
N ALA A 160 14.87 -5.09 2.85
CA ALA A 160 14.56 -3.66 2.81
C ALA A 160 15.63 -2.87 2.04
N GLN A 161 16.91 -3.21 2.24
CA GLN A 161 18.04 -2.63 1.50
C GLN A 161 17.99 -2.97 0.01
N ALA A 162 17.60 -4.19 -0.35
CA ALA A 162 17.44 -4.60 -1.75
C ALA A 162 16.34 -3.81 -2.48
N VAL A 163 15.23 -3.48 -1.79
CA VAL A 163 14.19 -2.61 -2.35
C VAL A 163 14.71 -1.19 -2.58
N LEU A 164 15.50 -0.64 -1.64
CA LEU A 164 16.11 0.68 -1.78
C LEU A 164 17.12 0.75 -2.94
N ALA A 165 17.93 -0.29 -3.12
CA ALA A 165 18.92 -0.33 -4.19
C ALA A 165 18.27 -0.15 -5.58
N ARG A 166 17.04 -0.65 -5.77
CA ARG A 166 16.29 -0.43 -7.01
C ARG A 166 15.89 1.04 -7.23
N TYR A 167 15.60 1.78 -6.17
CA TYR A 167 15.31 3.22 -6.29
C TYR A 167 16.55 3.99 -6.74
N ASP A 168 17.73 3.59 -6.26
CA ASP A 168 19.01 4.17 -6.68
C ASP A 168 19.35 3.79 -8.14
N GLU A 169 19.22 2.51 -8.49
CA GLU A 169 19.50 1.97 -9.83
C GLU A 169 18.65 2.64 -10.91
N PHE A 170 17.34 2.78 -10.68
CA PHE A 170 16.41 3.35 -11.64
C PHE A 170 16.22 4.86 -11.48
N SER A 171 17.00 5.52 -10.62
CA SER A 171 16.88 6.97 -10.33
C SER A 171 15.44 7.42 -10.04
N LEU A 172 14.67 6.56 -9.34
CA LEU A 172 13.27 6.84 -9.04
C LEU A 172 13.15 8.00 -8.04
N PRO A 173 12.06 8.80 -8.09
CA PRO A 173 11.82 9.84 -7.11
C PRO A 173 11.91 9.30 -5.68
N LYS A 174 12.83 9.86 -4.90
CA LYS A 174 13.02 9.48 -3.50
C LYS A 174 12.07 10.28 -2.64
N SER A 175 11.01 9.64 -2.18
CA SER A 175 10.18 10.21 -1.13
C SER A 175 10.99 10.34 0.17
N ALA A 176 10.47 11.14 1.10
CA ALA A 176 11.03 11.21 2.44
C ALA A 176 11.18 9.81 3.06
N THR A 177 10.18 8.94 2.88
CA THR A 177 10.20 7.53 3.34
C THR A 177 11.44 6.79 2.85
N ILE A 178 11.76 6.89 1.56
CA ILE A 178 12.91 6.22 0.95
C ILE A 178 14.23 6.75 1.52
N CYS A 179 14.38 8.07 1.64
CA CYS A 179 15.57 8.70 2.20
C CYS A 179 15.80 8.30 3.67
N TYR A 180 14.76 8.33 4.50
CA TYR A 180 14.88 7.98 5.92
C TYR A 180 15.13 6.49 6.14
N THR A 181 14.48 5.63 5.34
CA THR A 181 14.79 4.19 5.31
C THR A 181 16.28 3.96 5.10
N ALA A 182 16.85 4.61 4.08
CA ALA A 182 18.27 4.44 3.76
C ALA A 182 19.17 4.95 4.88
N ALA A 183 18.84 6.10 5.49
CA ALA A 183 19.58 6.64 6.62
C ALA A 183 19.53 5.71 7.85
N LEU A 184 18.35 5.19 8.18
CA LEU A 184 18.17 4.25 9.30
C LEU A 184 19.01 2.98 9.13
N LEU A 185 18.97 2.36 7.95
CA LEU A 185 19.74 1.14 7.69
C LEU A 185 21.25 1.41 7.73
N LYS A 186 21.71 2.56 7.24
CA LYS A 186 23.11 2.98 7.36
C LYS A 186 23.53 3.18 8.81
N ALA A 187 22.72 3.88 9.61
CA ALA A 187 22.99 4.10 11.03
C ALA A 187 23.06 2.77 11.80
N ARG A 188 22.17 1.82 11.47
CA ARG A 188 22.18 0.47 12.04
C ARG A 188 23.49 -0.27 11.79
N ILE A 189 23.96 -0.27 10.54
CA ILE A 189 25.23 -0.91 10.16
C ILE A 189 26.40 -0.33 10.96
N VAL A 190 26.38 0.98 11.24
CA VAL A 190 27.41 1.63 12.07
C VAL A 190 27.28 1.22 13.54
N SER A 191 26.05 1.11 14.07
CA SER A 191 25.83 0.74 15.47
C SER A 191 26.06 -0.75 15.79
N GLU A 192 26.01 -1.63 14.79
CA GLU A 192 26.28 -3.07 14.92
C GLU A 192 27.78 -3.41 14.78
N ARG A 193 28.64 -2.40 14.56
CA ARG A 193 30.11 -2.51 14.55
C ARG A 193 30.67 -2.09 15.89
#